data_AF-A0A920KCC5-F1
#
_entry.id   AF-A0A920KCC5-F1
#
_cell.length_a   1.000
_cell.length_b   1.000
_cell.length_c   1.000
_cell.angle_alpha   90.00
_cell.angle_beta   90.00
_cell.angle_gamma   90.00
#
_symmetry.space_group_name_H-M   'P 1'
#
loop_
_entity.id
_entity.type
_entity.pdbx_description
1 polymer ?
#
loop_
_entity_poly.entity_id
_entity_poly.type
_entity_poly.pdbx_seq_one_letter_code
_entity_poly.pdbx_strand_id
1 'polypeptide(L)'
;MNELIKVFGKYGENLYELCRGKDDRQVENNRISKSLSVEDTYFDDINSVKESVAELKKIYEKLLLRLNSKKEDIFSIKSCFVKIKFNDFKTISNQKSSMTYEYDIFENLLIKMLSENKNLLD
;
A
#
# COMPACT_ATOMS: atom_id res chain seq x y z
N MET A 1 -21.24 -14.04 21.69
CA MET A 1 -21.21 -12.66 21.16
C MET A 1 -20.30 -11.76 22.00
N ASN A 2 -20.61 -11.50 23.27
CA ASN A 2 -19.85 -10.56 24.12
C ASN A 2 -18.35 -10.87 24.26
N GLU A 3 -17.95 -12.14 24.32
CA GLU A 3 -16.53 -12.52 24.36
C GLU A 3 -15.83 -12.23 23.02
N LEU A 4 -16.47 -12.54 21.90
CA LEU A 4 -15.93 -12.26 20.56
C LEU A 4 -15.77 -10.75 20.34
N ILE A 5 -16.73 -9.94 20.77
CA ILE A 5 -16.62 -8.48 20.66
C ILE A 5 -15.49 -7.94 21.57
N LYS A 6 -15.30 -8.49 22.77
CA LYS A 6 -14.18 -8.10 23.65
C LYS A 6 -12.81 -8.39 23.02
N VAL A 7 -12.67 -9.53 22.34
CA VAL A 7 -11.39 -9.95 21.75
C VAL A 7 -11.16 -9.34 20.36
N PHE A 8 -12.22 -9.22 19.55
CA PHE A 8 -12.12 -8.88 18.12
C PHE A 8 -12.83 -7.57 17.74
N GLY A 9 -13.42 -6.85 18.69
CA GLY A 9 -14.15 -5.60 18.46
C GLY A 9 -15.33 -5.78 17.50
N LYS A 10 -15.48 -4.84 16.55
CA LYS A 10 -16.52 -4.88 15.50
C LYS A 10 -16.46 -6.16 14.66
N TYR A 11 -15.28 -6.75 14.47
CA TYR A 11 -15.16 -8.01 13.75
C TYR A 11 -15.75 -9.20 14.52
N GLY A 12 -15.81 -9.12 15.86
CA GLY A 12 -16.42 -10.15 16.69
C GLY A 12 -17.94 -10.29 16.48
N GLU A 13 -18.62 -9.18 16.19
CA GLU A 13 -20.02 -9.19 15.78
C GLU A 13 -20.20 -9.90 14.43
N ASN A 14 -19.38 -9.54 13.43
CA ASN A 14 -19.40 -10.20 12.13
C ASN A 14 -19.12 -11.71 12.25
N LEU A 15 -18.11 -12.12 13.03
CA LEU A 15 -17.79 -13.52 13.24
C LEU A 15 -18.95 -14.31 13.88
N TYR A 16 -19.66 -13.67 14.81
CA TYR A 16 -20.80 -14.29 15.49
C TYR A 16 -21.95 -14.61 14.53
N GLU A 17 -22.25 -13.72 13.58
CA GLU A 17 -23.29 -13.95 12.55
C GLU A 17 -22.79 -14.92 11.45
N LEU A 18 -21.56 -14.75 10.97
CA LEU A 18 -20.99 -15.61 9.92
C LEU A 18 -20.92 -17.09 10.34
N CYS A 19 -20.56 -17.41 11.59
CA CYS A 19 -20.53 -18.81 12.05
C CYS A 19 -21.92 -19.45 12.18
N ARG A 20 -22.99 -18.65 12.08
CA ARG A 20 -24.39 -19.09 12.04
C ARG A 20 -24.97 -19.08 10.63
N GLY A 21 -24.14 -18.85 9.62
CA GLY A 21 -24.55 -18.76 8.22
C GLY A 21 -25.35 -17.49 7.90
N LYS A 22 -25.25 -16.45 8.73
CA LYS A 22 -25.92 -15.17 8.50
C LYS A 22 -24.94 -14.15 7.93
N ASP A 23 -25.24 -13.69 6.73
CA ASP A 23 -24.46 -12.69 6.01
C ASP A 23 -25.38 -11.82 5.16
N ASP A 24 -25.80 -10.67 5.71
CA ASP A 24 -26.73 -9.73 5.05
C ASP A 24 -26.01 -8.77 4.08
N ARG A 25 -24.71 -8.99 3.81
CA ARG A 25 -23.94 -8.15 2.87
C ARG A 25 -24.56 -8.23 1.48
N GLN A 26 -24.97 -7.07 0.97
CA GLN A 26 -25.51 -6.95 -0.37
C GLN A 26 -24.43 -7.26 -1.42
N VAL A 27 -24.86 -7.81 -2.55
CA VAL A 27 -23.98 -8.02 -3.70
C VAL A 27 -23.70 -6.66 -4.35
N GLU A 28 -22.43 -6.28 -4.42
CA GLU A 28 -21.96 -5.02 -4.98
C GLU A 28 -21.33 -5.25 -6.36
N ASN A 29 -22.07 -4.93 -7.43
CA ASN A 29 -21.61 -5.16 -8.80
C ASN A 29 -20.58 -4.13 -9.31
N ASN A 30 -20.49 -2.95 -8.67
CA ASN A 30 -19.71 -1.80 -9.15
C ASN A 30 -18.65 -1.33 -8.14
N ARG A 31 -17.67 -2.18 -7.83
CA ARG A 31 -16.58 -1.82 -6.93
C ARG A 31 -15.60 -0.84 -7.58
N ILE A 32 -15.59 0.40 -7.11
CA ILE A 32 -14.59 1.42 -7.50
C ILE A 32 -13.25 1.12 -6.80
N SER A 33 -12.14 1.20 -7.54
CA SER A 33 -10.80 1.04 -6.98
C SER A 33 -10.46 2.20 -6.04
N LYS A 34 -10.04 1.89 -4.81
CA LYS A 34 -9.68 2.91 -3.79
C LYS A 34 -8.18 3.23 -3.75
N SER A 35 -7.37 2.40 -4.42
CA SER A 35 -5.93 2.58 -4.55
C SER A 35 -5.46 2.00 -5.89
N LEU A 36 -4.28 2.41 -6.31
CA LEU A 36 -3.55 1.89 -7.45
C LEU A 36 -2.07 1.89 -7.06
N SER A 37 -1.38 0.77 -7.27
CA SER A 37 0.03 0.62 -6.92
C SER A 37 0.77 -0.21 -7.96
N VAL A 38 2.10 -0.05 -7.96
CA VAL A 38 3.04 -0.90 -8.69
C VAL A 38 4.14 -1.30 -7.70
N GLU A 39 4.52 -2.56 -7.73
CA GLU A 39 5.59 -3.12 -6.90
C GLU A 39 6.36 -4.16 -7.71
N ASP A 40 7.67 -4.20 -7.54
CA ASP A 40 8.54 -5.21 -8.10
C ASP A 40 9.22 -5.97 -6.95
N THR A 41 9.47 -7.27 -7.14
CA THR A 41 10.35 -8.07 -6.29
C THR A 41 11.63 -8.32 -7.09
N TYR A 42 12.77 -7.94 -6.52
CA TYR A 42 14.06 -8.00 -7.21
C TYR A 42 14.72 -9.38 -7.04
N PHE A 43 15.61 -9.70 -7.98
CA PHE A 43 16.38 -10.95 -7.94
C PHE A 43 17.51 -10.88 -6.91
N ASP A 44 18.21 -9.74 -6.88
CA ASP A 44 19.23 -9.40 -5.91
C ASP A 44 18.72 -8.30 -4.98
N ASP A 45 19.15 -8.35 -3.71
CA ASP A 45 18.81 -7.33 -2.72
C ASP A 45 19.42 -5.96 -3.10
N ILE A 46 18.65 -4.90 -2.84
CA ILE A 46 19.08 -3.52 -3.05
C ILE A 46 19.68 -2.99 -1.75
N ASN A 47 20.97 -2.65 -1.78
CA ASN A 47 21.74 -2.38 -0.56
C ASN A 47 22.11 -0.89 -0.40
N SER A 48 21.75 -0.04 -1.36
CA SER A 48 22.04 1.39 -1.29
C SER A 48 20.81 2.26 -1.56
N VAL A 49 20.82 3.45 -0.96
CA VAL A 49 19.82 4.50 -1.22
C VAL A 49 19.84 4.88 -2.71
N LYS A 50 21.03 4.93 -3.33
CA LYS A 50 21.19 5.29 -4.74
C LYS A 50 20.50 4.28 -5.66
N GLU A 51 20.71 2.98 -5.43
CA GLU A 51 20.03 1.91 -6.18
C GLU A 51 18.52 1.94 -5.92
N SER A 52 18.11 2.14 -4.66
CA SER A 52 16.69 2.23 -4.29
C SER A 52 15.97 3.36 -5.05
N VAL A 53 16.62 4.53 -5.16
CA VAL A 53 16.11 5.67 -5.92
C VAL A 53 16.06 5.37 -7.43
N ALA A 54 17.08 4.70 -7.96
CA ALA A 54 17.11 4.30 -9.37
C ALA A 54 15.97 3.33 -9.72
N GLU A 55 15.69 2.35 -8.86
CA GLU A 55 14.57 1.43 -9.05
C GLU A 55 13.21 2.10 -8.81
N LEU A 56 13.11 3.01 -7.84
CA LEU A 56 11.89 3.79 -7.61
C LEU A 56 11.48 4.56 -8.86
N LYS A 57 12.43 5.13 -9.61
CA LYS A 57 12.15 5.83 -10.86
C LYS A 57 11.49 4.92 -11.90
N LYS A 58 11.97 3.68 -12.05
CA LYS A 58 11.36 2.69 -12.96
C LYS A 58 9.96 2.31 -12.52
N ILE A 59 9.74 2.09 -11.21
CA ILE A 59 8.42 1.81 -10.66
C ILE A 59 7.47 2.99 -10.88
N TYR A 60 7.95 4.22 -10.70
CA TYR A 60 7.18 5.44 -10.90
C TYR A 60 6.72 5.59 -12.36
N GLU A 61 7.59 5.33 -13.33
CA GLU A 61 7.22 5.32 -14.76
C GLU A 61 6.12 4.29 -15.05
N LYS A 62 6.24 3.07 -14.50
CA LYS A 62 5.18 2.04 -14.59
C LYS A 62 3.87 2.50 -13.94
N LEU A 63 3.94 3.19 -12.79
CA LEU A 63 2.78 3.74 -12.11
C LEU A 63 2.07 4.79 -12.97
N LEU A 64 2.83 5.71 -13.60
CA LEU A 64 2.29 6.72 -14.52
C LEU A 64 1.58 6.08 -15.72
N LEU A 65 2.17 5.05 -16.34
CA LEU A 65 1.51 4.30 -17.42
C LEU A 65 0.19 3.70 -16.95
N ARG A 66 0.15 3.14 -15.75
CA ARG A 66 -1.05 2.54 -15.16
C ARG A 66 -2.11 3.61 -14.83
N LEU A 67 -1.72 4.76 -14.30
CA LEU A 67 -2.60 5.90 -14.05
C LEU A 67 -3.22 6.41 -15.35
N ASN A 68 -2.41 6.59 -16.39
CA ASN A 68 -2.86 7.10 -17.69
C ASN A 68 -3.75 6.10 -18.46
N SER A 69 -3.61 4.79 -18.20
CA SER A 69 -4.44 3.75 -18.82
C SER A 69 -5.87 3.69 -18.27
N LYS A 70 -6.12 4.31 -17.10
CA LYS A 70 -7.45 4.36 -16.49
C LYS A 70 -8.28 5.42 -17.22
N LYS A 71 -9.37 4.98 -17.86
CA LYS A 71 -10.32 5.85 -18.59
C LYS A 71 -11.24 6.65 -17.67
N GLU A 72 -11.41 6.20 -16.43
CA GLU A 72 -12.23 6.89 -15.43
C GLU A 72 -11.41 8.02 -14.82
N ASP A 73 -12.06 9.17 -14.58
CA ASP A 73 -11.51 10.28 -13.82
C ASP A 73 -10.69 9.72 -12.67
N ILE A 74 -9.39 10.00 -12.66
CA ILE A 74 -8.53 9.69 -11.53
C ILE A 74 -9.16 10.45 -10.36
N PHE A 75 -10.01 9.74 -9.61
CA PHE A 75 -10.62 10.23 -8.38
C PHE A 75 -9.51 10.91 -7.61
N SER A 76 -9.78 12.13 -7.15
CA SER A 76 -8.79 12.99 -6.51
C SER A 76 -7.86 12.18 -5.64
N ILE A 77 -6.59 12.12 -6.04
CA ILE A 77 -5.59 11.40 -5.26
C ILE A 77 -5.60 12.02 -3.87
N LYS A 78 -5.71 11.18 -2.84
CA LYS A 78 -5.77 11.63 -1.45
C LYS A 78 -4.45 11.45 -0.74
N SER A 79 -3.65 10.48 -1.19
CA SER A 79 -2.35 10.17 -0.63
C SER A 79 -1.49 9.41 -1.63
N CYS A 80 -0.17 9.56 -1.44
CA CYS A 80 0.85 8.73 -2.07
C CYS A 80 1.53 7.90 -0.98
N PHE A 81 1.97 6.69 -1.30
CA PHE A 81 2.66 5.82 -0.36
C PHE A 81 3.82 5.08 -1.02
N VAL A 82 4.80 4.69 -0.20
CA VAL A 82 5.92 3.81 -0.56
C VAL A 82 5.89 2.60 0.37
N LYS A 83 6.21 1.43 -0.18
CA LYS A 83 6.30 0.15 0.53
C LYS A 83 7.68 -0.44 0.29
N ILE A 84 8.34 -0.88 1.36
CA ILE A 84 9.64 -1.56 1.32
C ILE A 84 9.46 -2.91 2.00
N LYS A 85 9.91 -3.97 1.35
CA LYS A 85 9.93 -5.32 1.90
C LYS A 85 11.38 -5.78 1.99
N PHE A 86 11.78 -6.25 3.16
CA PHE A 86 13.13 -6.72 3.45
C PHE A 86 13.28 -8.23 3.18
N ASN A 87 14.52 -8.72 3.20
CA ASN A 87 14.85 -10.12 2.96
C ASN A 87 14.25 -11.09 4.01
N ASP A 88 13.98 -10.61 5.23
CA ASP A 88 13.29 -11.33 6.30
C ASP A 88 11.76 -11.27 6.19
N PHE A 89 11.26 -10.79 5.05
CA PHE A 89 9.85 -10.59 4.72
C PHE A 89 9.12 -9.53 5.57
N LYS A 90 9.81 -8.82 6.48
CA LYS A 90 9.22 -7.65 7.13
C LYS A 90 8.93 -6.58 6.08
N THR A 91 7.81 -5.91 6.27
CA THR A 91 7.36 -4.86 5.37
C THR A 91 7.11 -3.59 6.15
N ILE A 92 7.65 -2.48 5.66
CA ILE A 92 7.33 -1.14 6.13
C ILE A 92 6.64 -0.37 5.01
N SER A 93 5.71 0.50 5.39
CA SER A 93 5.05 1.42 4.46
C SER A 93 4.88 2.77 5.12
N ASN A 94 5.11 3.83 4.35
CA ASN A 94 4.81 5.20 4.79
C ASN A 94 3.99 5.91 3.71
N GLN A 95 3.14 6.83 4.15
CA GLN A 95 2.25 7.56 3.26
C GLN A 95 2.25 9.05 3.57
N LYS A 96 1.99 9.86 2.55
CA LYS A 96 1.79 11.30 2.66
C LYS A 96 0.49 11.68 1.98
N SER A 97 -0.37 12.41 2.70
CA SER A 97 -1.55 13.03 2.10
C SER A 97 -1.10 14.02 1.02
N SER A 98 -1.64 13.86 -0.18
CA SER A 98 -1.28 14.67 -1.34
C SER A 98 -2.41 14.60 -2.36
N MET A 99 -2.63 15.70 -3.06
CA MET A 99 -3.54 15.77 -4.21
C MET A 99 -2.83 15.51 -5.54
N THR A 100 -1.50 15.51 -5.53
CA THR A 100 -0.63 15.22 -6.69
C THR A 100 0.20 13.97 -6.42
N TYR A 101 0.80 13.46 -7.50
CA TYR A 101 1.63 12.25 -7.52
C TYR A 101 2.96 12.53 -8.22
N GLU A 102 3.55 13.68 -7.92
CA GLU A 102 4.89 14.05 -8.38
C GLU A 102 5.94 13.09 -7.82
N TYR A 103 6.95 12.79 -8.62
CA TYR A 103 8.02 11.85 -8.28
C TYR A 103 8.69 12.19 -6.93
N ASP A 104 8.95 13.46 -6.67
CA ASP A 104 9.61 13.95 -5.46
C ASP A 104 8.87 13.54 -4.18
N ILE A 105 7.55 13.36 -4.24
CA ILE A 105 6.76 12.88 -3.08
C ILE A 105 7.17 11.47 -2.70
N PHE A 106 7.32 10.59 -3.69
CA PHE A 106 7.72 9.20 -3.50
C PHE A 106 9.20 9.10 -3.11
N GLU A 107 10.06 9.88 -3.75
CA GLU A 107 11.49 9.91 -3.42
C GLU A 107 11.72 10.36 -1.97
N ASN A 108 11.06 11.44 -1.54
CA ASN A 108 11.14 11.91 -0.15
C ASN A 108 10.60 10.87 0.84
N LEU A 109 9.52 10.16 0.51
CA LEU A 109 9.01 9.07 1.35
C LEU A 109 10.02 7.93 1.46
N LEU A 110 10.62 7.51 0.34
CA LEU A 110 11.62 6.45 0.30
C LEU A 110 12.85 6.82 1.15
N ILE A 111 13.44 8.00 0.91
CA ILE A 111 14.63 8.46 1.64
C ILE A 111 14.34 8.56 3.14
N LYS A 112 13.17 9.11 3.51
CA LYS A 112 12.74 9.17 4.91
C LYS A 112 12.69 7.77 5.52
N MET A 113 12.00 6.83 4.88
CA MET A 113 11.85 5.46 5.38
C MET A 113 13.20 4.75 5.53
N LEU A 114 14.09 4.87 4.55
CA LEU A 114 15.44 4.27 4.64
C LEU A 114 16.27 4.92 5.75
N SER A 115 16.13 6.23 5.96
CA SER A 115 16.86 6.93 7.03
C SER A 115 16.40 6.55 8.44
N GLU A 116 15.08 6.32 8.62
CA GLU A 116 14.47 5.93 9.89
C GLU A 116 14.71 4.45 10.23
N ASN A 117 15.01 3.62 9.22
CA ASN A 117 15.11 2.18 9.34
C ASN A 117 16.48 1.62 8.90
N LYS A 118 17.57 2.39 9.10
CA LYS A 118 18.93 1.96 8.70
C LYS A 118 19.31 0.57 9.19
N ASN A 119 18.88 0.20 10.40
CA ASN A 119 19.19 -1.08 11.03
C ASN A 119 18.49 -2.29 10.37
N LEU A 120 17.58 -2.08 9.42
CA LEU A 120 16.89 -3.14 8.66
C LEU A 120 17.51 -3.38 7.28
N LEU A 121 18.56 -2.64 6.93
CA LEU A 121 19.34 -2.81 5.70
C LEU A 121 20.56 -3.73 5.90
N ASP A 122 20.84 -4.16 7.13
CA ASP A 122 21.95 -5.02 7.54
C ASP A 122 21.51 -6.49 7.71
#